data_AF-A0A2E8KHW4-F1
#
_entry.id   AF-A0A2E8KHW4-F1
#
_cell.length_a   1.000
_cell.length_b   1.000
_cell.length_c   1.000
_cell.angle_alpha   90.00
_cell.angle_beta   90.00
_cell.angle_gamma   90.00
#
_symmetry.space_group_name_H-M   'P 1'
#
loop_
_entity.id
_entity.type
_entity.pdbx_description
1 polymer ?
#
loop_
_entity_poly.entity_id
_entity_poly.type
_entity_poly.pdbx_seq_one_letter_code
_entity_poly.pdbx_strand_id
1 'polypeptide(L)'
;MKYNNNATIDWGDLTSVVCGDYEQPTHRPPDFIGIGAQKSATTWLWAQLHRSPSVAMPPIKELHYFDRQLPASPFPSANALTRLSDNTWKNQICDALRHAVESDDKSRIRQLMHYYFADWNDAWYCELFGLTPPHQITGEITPRYAICDDKSVQHMAAIAPHAKLIFCIRNPIDRFWSQCLMKYRFGTLAPGAPAAMAFFNTLNGKPRGHYSETLLRFSKWFDPKQILIVFYDAIAHYPQQTLDEIHDFLDIPRHEHPDSCKLSVNNATNDEDMSSELRARVAASYRHELHCLHDTFGGHTSSWLETTPPPTIFPEKMGTPPCTLRLKEQHLVAFDRLLQPRRERKKNKFKLFCLSMQRSGTTSTGDWLESHGLIRAGSPTSTRLGWSRSWFDGELDLVFDNAEFKDAEILEDDPWWFPAMYAQLAKRFPESRFILLDREPDAWFDSLCRHSGGRNPGWSDIHAKVYNREQELRAIEREAIEAAQHVSQTSLNLLSIVHHRKHYTDIYRNHTAEILKYFSAEPTRLFYGKLADTKTFPSMMKFLGLKQDPSVEIPHSNKRTAAMEKQFGNAVKQLRPS
;
A
#
# COMPACT_ATOMS: atom_id res chain seq x y z
N MET A 1 28.42 30.92 -5.14
CA MET A 1 29.70 30.68 -5.82
C MET A 1 29.39 29.95 -7.14
N LYS A 2 29.60 30.61 -8.29
CA LYS A 2 29.42 29.99 -9.61
C LYS A 2 30.63 29.09 -9.86
N TYR A 3 30.45 27.78 -9.95
CA TYR A 3 31.54 26.84 -10.24
C TYR A 3 31.30 26.08 -11.55
N ASN A 4 32.42 25.70 -12.16
CA ASN A 4 32.64 25.42 -13.57
C ASN A 4 32.20 23.98 -13.94
N ASN A 5 31.48 23.81 -15.05
CA ASN A 5 30.82 22.56 -15.47
C ASN A 5 31.73 21.50 -16.16
N ASN A 6 33.06 21.65 -16.13
CA ASN A 6 33.99 20.86 -16.95
C ASN A 6 35.07 20.12 -16.12
N ALA A 7 34.69 19.34 -15.12
CA ALA A 7 35.60 18.34 -14.54
C ALA A 7 35.47 17.02 -15.32
N THR A 8 36.44 16.71 -16.18
CA THR A 8 36.61 15.40 -16.82
C THR A 8 37.11 14.40 -15.79
N ILE A 9 36.38 13.30 -15.58
CA ILE A 9 36.80 12.16 -14.75
C ILE A 9 37.97 11.47 -15.47
N ASP A 10 39.13 11.37 -14.81
CA ASP A 10 40.26 10.58 -15.30
C ASP A 10 40.05 9.11 -14.94
N TRP A 11 39.70 8.31 -15.95
CA TRP A 11 39.43 6.88 -15.80
C TRP A 11 40.69 6.05 -15.50
N GLY A 12 41.89 6.58 -15.74
CA GLY A 12 43.15 5.89 -15.47
C GLY A 12 43.40 5.71 -13.97
N ASP A 13 43.10 6.73 -13.17
CA ASP A 13 43.33 6.71 -11.72
C ASP A 13 42.37 5.75 -11.01
N LEU A 14 41.11 5.70 -11.45
CA LEU A 14 40.09 4.73 -11.00
C LEU A 14 40.53 3.28 -11.24
N THR A 15 41.20 2.96 -12.36
CA THR A 15 41.71 1.60 -12.57
C THR A 15 42.81 1.21 -11.60
N SER A 16 43.63 2.15 -11.12
CA SER A 16 44.65 1.84 -10.10
C SER A 16 44.03 1.63 -8.70
N VAL A 17 42.99 2.40 -8.36
CA VAL A 17 42.18 2.26 -7.13
C VAL A 17 41.36 0.97 -7.13
N VAL A 18 40.86 0.58 -8.31
CA VAL A 18 40.13 -0.67 -8.50
C VAL A 18 41.09 -1.85 -8.48
N CYS A 19 42.23 -1.78 -9.17
CA CYS A 19 43.09 -2.93 -9.47
C CYS A 19 44.33 -3.16 -8.58
N GLY A 20 44.60 -2.31 -7.58
CA GLY A 20 45.73 -2.50 -6.65
C GLY A 20 45.56 -3.71 -5.72
N ASP A 21 46.68 -4.30 -5.29
CA ASP A 21 46.82 -5.55 -4.49
C ASP A 21 45.55 -5.94 -3.72
N TYR A 22 44.80 -6.85 -4.33
CA TYR A 22 43.44 -7.22 -3.93
C TYR A 22 43.46 -8.21 -2.76
N GLU A 23 42.96 -7.77 -1.60
CA GLU A 23 42.21 -8.68 -0.73
C GLU A 23 40.79 -8.78 -1.28
N GLN A 24 40.33 -10.01 -1.57
CA GLN A 24 38.95 -10.29 -1.97
C GLN A 24 37.97 -9.73 -0.92
N PRO A 25 36.84 -9.10 -1.31
CA PRO A 25 35.88 -8.60 -0.34
C PRO A 25 35.43 -9.75 0.56
N THR A 26 35.49 -9.53 1.87
CA THR A 26 35.12 -10.58 2.82
C THR A 26 33.61 -10.81 2.76
N HIS A 27 33.19 -12.07 2.78
CA HIS A 27 31.77 -12.40 2.85
C HIS A 27 31.23 -12.10 4.25
N ARG A 28 30.77 -10.86 4.47
CA ARG A 28 30.27 -10.34 5.75
C ARG A 28 28.79 -9.94 5.61
N PRO A 29 27.82 -10.68 6.16
CA PRO A 29 26.43 -10.20 6.19
C PRO A 29 26.26 -9.01 7.16
N PRO A 30 25.17 -8.24 7.07
CA PRO A 30 24.94 -7.09 7.94
C PRO A 30 24.68 -7.50 9.40
N ASP A 31 25.22 -6.72 10.33
CA ASP A 31 25.02 -6.89 11.77
C ASP A 31 23.62 -6.42 12.22
N PHE A 32 23.00 -5.49 11.47
CA PHE A 32 21.62 -5.06 11.70
C PHE A 32 20.87 -4.69 10.41
N ILE A 33 19.53 -4.79 10.46
CA ILE A 33 18.64 -4.45 9.34
C ILE A 33 17.44 -3.63 9.84
N GLY A 34 17.28 -2.42 9.32
CA GLY A 34 16.08 -1.61 9.53
C GLY A 34 14.98 -2.00 8.54
N ILE A 35 14.02 -2.80 8.99
CA ILE A 35 13.05 -3.46 8.10
C ILE A 35 11.84 -2.57 7.76
N GLY A 36 11.61 -1.48 8.50
CA GLY A 36 10.38 -0.70 8.33
C GLY A 36 10.05 0.21 9.49
N ALA A 37 8.86 0.80 9.48
CA ALA A 37 7.94 0.88 8.35
C ALA A 37 8.16 2.18 7.56
N GLN A 38 7.86 2.16 6.25
CA GLN A 38 7.91 3.38 5.45
C GLN A 38 7.00 4.46 6.08
N LYS A 39 7.54 5.67 6.22
CA LYS A 39 6.93 6.84 6.89
C LYS A 39 6.86 6.76 8.43
N SER A 40 7.67 5.90 9.02
CA SER A 40 7.87 5.79 10.48
C SER A 40 9.30 6.18 10.90
N ALA A 41 9.84 7.28 10.37
CA ALA A 41 11.17 7.82 10.74
C ALA A 41 12.41 6.96 10.41
N THR A 42 12.33 6.03 9.46
CA THR A 42 13.53 5.27 8.99
C THR A 42 14.63 6.14 8.38
N THR A 43 14.29 7.29 7.79
CA THR A 43 15.28 8.29 7.34
C THR A 43 16.04 8.92 8.51
N TRP A 44 15.35 9.18 9.63
CA TRP A 44 15.99 9.68 10.85
C TRP A 44 16.92 8.62 11.42
N LEU A 45 16.45 7.38 11.53
CA LEU A 45 17.27 6.26 12.00
C LEU A 45 18.55 6.11 11.17
N TRP A 46 18.41 6.12 9.84
CA TRP A 46 19.55 6.06 8.93
C TRP A 46 20.52 7.22 9.16
N ALA A 47 20.01 8.45 9.30
CA ALA A 47 20.86 9.62 9.51
C ALA A 47 21.62 9.58 10.84
N GLN A 48 21.00 9.08 11.93
CA GLN A 48 21.68 8.98 13.22
C GLN A 48 22.74 7.87 13.22
N LEU A 49 22.40 6.68 12.72
CA LEU A 49 23.34 5.56 12.66
C LEU A 49 24.50 5.85 11.70
N HIS A 50 24.24 6.48 10.55
CA HIS A 50 25.30 6.86 9.61
C HIS A 50 26.30 7.89 10.18
N ARG A 51 25.91 8.65 11.22
CA ARG A 51 26.80 9.60 11.91
C ARG A 51 27.60 8.97 13.04
N SER A 52 27.23 7.76 13.48
CA SER A 52 27.93 7.09 14.57
C SER A 52 29.29 6.59 14.09
N PRO A 53 30.40 6.88 14.82
CA PRO A 53 31.73 6.35 14.47
C PRO A 53 31.81 4.82 14.64
N SER A 54 30.82 4.19 15.26
CA SER A 54 30.76 2.73 15.48
C SER A 54 30.03 1.99 14.35
N VAL A 55 29.44 2.70 13.39
CA VAL A 55 28.55 2.12 12.37
C VAL A 55 29.01 2.47 10.97
N ALA A 56 29.14 1.46 10.11
CA ALA A 56 29.31 1.60 8.68
C ALA A 56 27.99 1.29 7.95
N MET A 57 27.58 2.20 7.05
CA MET A 57 26.39 2.00 6.20
C MET A 57 26.81 1.93 4.73
N PRO A 58 26.12 1.13 3.90
CA PRO A 58 26.35 1.11 2.47
C PRO A 58 26.11 2.48 1.85
N PRO A 59 26.67 2.75 0.65
CA PRO A 59 26.63 4.08 0.09
C PRO A 59 25.27 4.51 -0.43
N ILE A 60 24.42 3.53 -0.70
CA ILE A 60 23.06 3.72 -1.16
C ILE A 60 22.11 3.42 0.01
N LYS A 61 21.20 4.36 0.26
CA LYS A 61 20.12 4.17 1.22
C LYS A 61 19.01 3.35 0.56
N GLU A 62 18.43 2.41 1.32
CA GLU A 62 17.37 1.48 0.87
C GLU A 62 17.88 0.55 -0.25
N LEU A 63 18.54 -0.55 0.14
CA LEU A 63 19.14 -1.49 -0.82
C LEU A 63 18.11 -2.28 -1.62
N HIS A 64 16.88 -2.46 -1.11
CA HIS A 64 15.82 -3.18 -1.82
C HIS A 64 16.19 -4.62 -2.26
N TYR A 65 17.10 -5.25 -1.53
CA TYR A 65 17.57 -6.58 -1.85
C TYR A 65 16.47 -7.61 -1.56
N PHE A 66 15.96 -7.68 -0.33
CA PHE A 66 14.99 -8.71 0.07
C PHE A 66 13.55 -8.48 -0.43
N ASP A 67 13.23 -7.32 -0.99
CA ASP A 67 11.91 -7.04 -1.58
C ASP A 67 11.92 -6.99 -3.12
N ARG A 68 13.02 -7.44 -3.75
CA ARG A 68 13.19 -7.51 -5.21
C ARG A 68 12.10 -8.31 -5.94
N GLN A 69 11.48 -9.27 -5.28
CA GLN A 69 10.38 -10.08 -5.83
C GLN A 69 9.00 -9.39 -5.75
N LEU A 70 8.88 -8.29 -4.99
CA LEU A 70 7.62 -7.58 -4.90
C LEU A 70 7.36 -6.76 -6.18
N PRO A 71 6.10 -6.63 -6.62
CA PRO A 71 5.75 -5.82 -7.78
C PRO A 71 6.28 -4.39 -7.68
N ALA A 72 6.78 -3.84 -8.78
CA ALA A 72 7.41 -2.51 -8.83
C ALA A 72 8.54 -2.36 -7.78
N SER A 73 9.41 -3.37 -7.66
CA SER A 73 10.68 -3.19 -6.96
C SER A 73 11.55 -2.19 -7.72
N PRO A 74 12.18 -1.22 -7.03
CA PRO A 74 13.18 -0.35 -7.64
C PRO A 74 14.53 -1.09 -7.82
N PHE A 75 14.63 -2.35 -7.40
CA PHE A 75 15.85 -3.13 -7.50
C PHE A 75 16.17 -3.45 -8.97
N PRO A 76 17.39 -3.18 -9.43
CA PRO A 76 17.75 -3.26 -10.84
C PRO A 76 17.98 -4.71 -11.31
N SER A 77 18.22 -4.89 -12.62
CA SER A 77 18.59 -6.20 -13.19
C SER A 77 19.82 -6.83 -12.52
N ALA A 78 19.83 -8.17 -12.40
CA ALA A 78 20.95 -8.95 -11.85
C ALA A 78 22.27 -8.70 -12.57
N ASN A 79 22.18 -8.60 -13.89
CA ASN A 79 23.35 -8.48 -14.74
C ASN A 79 23.81 -7.02 -14.85
N ALA A 80 25.08 -6.75 -14.51
CA ALA A 80 25.69 -5.44 -14.52
C ALA A 80 25.66 -4.78 -15.91
N LEU A 81 25.94 -5.53 -16.98
CA LEU A 81 25.90 -5.00 -18.35
C LEU A 81 24.49 -4.52 -18.74
N THR A 82 23.46 -5.27 -18.31
CA THR A 82 22.05 -4.89 -18.52
C THR A 82 21.73 -3.59 -17.78
N ARG A 83 22.23 -3.41 -16.56
CA ARG A 83 22.05 -2.17 -15.79
C ARG A 83 22.73 -0.96 -16.44
N LEU A 84 23.87 -1.14 -17.09
CA LEU A 84 24.52 -0.06 -17.85
C LEU A 84 23.71 0.38 -19.07
N SER A 85 22.71 -0.38 -19.53
CA SER A 85 21.79 0.06 -20.57
C SER A 85 20.66 0.97 -20.04
N ASP A 86 20.43 1.00 -18.72
CA ASP A 86 19.40 1.81 -18.07
C ASP A 86 19.89 3.24 -17.83
N ASN A 87 19.21 4.23 -18.42
CA ASN A 87 19.57 5.64 -18.29
C ASN A 87 19.36 6.20 -16.87
N THR A 88 18.40 5.70 -16.11
CA THR A 88 18.22 6.07 -14.70
C THR A 88 19.39 5.57 -13.87
N TRP A 89 19.82 4.33 -14.10
CA TRP A 89 20.99 3.73 -13.44
C TRP A 89 22.29 4.48 -13.76
N LYS A 90 22.51 4.82 -15.04
CA LYS A 90 23.66 5.63 -15.49
C LYS A 90 23.75 6.98 -14.77
N ASN A 91 22.64 7.70 -14.66
CA ASN A 91 22.63 9.01 -14.00
C ASN A 91 22.97 8.89 -12.51
N GLN A 92 22.46 7.87 -11.83
CA GLN A 92 22.78 7.60 -10.41
C GLN A 92 24.26 7.27 -10.19
N ILE A 93 24.88 6.51 -11.10
CA ILE A 93 26.32 6.21 -11.06
C ILE A 93 27.13 7.50 -11.12
N CYS A 94 26.86 8.36 -12.10
CA CYS A 94 27.62 9.59 -12.33
C CYS A 94 27.58 10.52 -11.11
N ASP A 95 26.40 10.71 -10.51
CA ASP A 95 26.24 11.58 -9.35
C ASP A 95 26.92 10.98 -8.11
N ALA A 96 26.78 9.67 -7.89
CA ALA A 96 27.37 8.99 -6.74
C ALA A 96 28.90 8.93 -6.80
N LEU A 97 29.48 8.64 -7.97
CA LEU A 97 30.93 8.61 -8.15
C LEU A 97 31.56 10.00 -8.06
N ARG A 98 30.88 11.04 -8.57
CA ARG A 98 31.36 12.43 -8.47
C ARG A 98 31.58 12.83 -7.01
N HIS A 99 30.59 12.61 -6.15
CA HIS A 99 30.69 12.92 -4.72
C HIS A 99 31.72 12.06 -3.97
N ALA A 100 31.90 10.80 -4.37
CA ALA A 100 32.87 9.91 -3.73
C ALA A 100 34.32 10.30 -4.07
N VAL A 101 34.59 10.70 -5.32
CA VAL A 101 35.91 11.19 -5.74
C VAL A 101 36.24 12.53 -5.04
N GLU A 102 35.27 13.41 -4.88
CA GLU A 102 35.43 14.70 -4.17
C GLU A 102 35.75 14.54 -2.67
N SER A 103 35.45 13.38 -2.07
CA SER A 103 35.64 13.12 -0.63
C SER A 103 36.88 12.26 -0.29
N ASP A 104 37.62 11.78 -1.30
CA ASP A 104 38.78 10.87 -1.16
C ASP A 104 38.51 9.61 -0.29
N ASP A 105 37.25 9.19 -0.20
CA ASP A 105 36.86 8.00 0.56
C ASP A 105 36.97 6.74 -0.33
N LYS A 106 38.16 6.13 -0.32
CA LYS A 106 38.46 4.92 -1.11
C LYS A 106 37.53 3.74 -0.79
N SER A 107 37.08 3.61 0.46
CA SER A 107 36.14 2.56 0.88
C SER A 107 34.78 2.78 0.21
N ARG A 108 34.31 4.03 0.21
CA ARG A 108 33.07 4.44 -0.45
C ARG A 108 33.11 4.22 -1.95
N ILE A 109 34.21 4.60 -2.60
CA ILE A 109 34.41 4.38 -4.04
C ILE A 109 34.33 2.88 -4.33
N ARG A 110 35.01 2.03 -3.55
CA ARG A 110 34.95 0.57 -3.71
C ARG A 110 33.53 0.02 -3.59
N GLN A 111 32.79 0.43 -2.57
CA GLN A 111 31.40 0.00 -2.37
C GLN A 111 30.49 0.42 -3.54
N LEU A 112 30.66 1.65 -4.04
CA LEU A 112 29.90 2.14 -5.19
C LEU A 112 30.24 1.34 -6.45
N MET A 113 31.53 1.06 -6.68
CA MET A 113 31.96 0.24 -7.81
C MET A 113 31.37 -1.18 -7.72
N HIS A 114 31.41 -1.80 -6.55
CA HIS A 114 30.80 -3.12 -6.32
C HIS A 114 29.30 -3.10 -6.53
N TYR A 115 28.61 -2.12 -5.94
CA TYR A 115 27.16 -1.97 -6.08
C TYR A 115 26.73 -1.81 -7.54
N TYR A 116 27.44 -0.98 -8.31
CA TYR A 116 27.04 -0.62 -9.67
C TYR A 116 27.49 -1.59 -10.76
N PHE A 117 28.64 -2.25 -10.59
CA PHE A 117 29.29 -2.98 -11.67
C PHE A 117 29.45 -4.49 -11.44
N ALA A 118 29.21 -5.01 -10.23
CA ALA A 118 29.22 -6.46 -9.98
C ALA A 118 27.82 -7.07 -10.08
N ASP A 119 27.69 -8.23 -10.72
CA ASP A 119 26.42 -8.98 -10.77
C ASP A 119 25.92 -9.28 -9.35
N TRP A 120 24.64 -9.05 -9.10
CA TRP A 120 24.10 -9.26 -7.76
C TRP A 120 23.66 -10.71 -7.52
N ASN A 121 24.00 -11.22 -6.34
CA ASN A 121 23.59 -12.49 -5.74
C ASN A 121 23.75 -12.36 -4.21
N ASP A 122 23.66 -13.47 -3.46
CA ASP A 122 23.80 -13.45 -1.99
C ASP A 122 25.21 -13.02 -1.55
N ALA A 123 26.25 -13.45 -2.27
CA ALA A 123 27.64 -13.06 -2.00
C ALA A 123 27.85 -11.56 -2.23
N TRP A 124 27.36 -11.03 -3.36
CA TRP A 124 27.40 -9.60 -3.66
C TRP A 124 26.80 -8.76 -2.52
N TYR A 125 25.66 -9.20 -1.97
CA TYR A 125 25.00 -8.49 -0.89
C TYR A 125 25.87 -8.44 0.37
N CYS A 126 26.47 -9.57 0.77
CA CYS A 126 27.39 -9.63 1.90
C CYS A 126 28.67 -8.82 1.65
N GLU A 127 29.24 -8.89 0.46
CA GLU A 127 30.47 -8.19 0.11
C GLU A 127 30.33 -6.65 0.21
N LEU A 128 29.13 -6.08 0.03
CA LEU A 128 28.89 -4.64 0.28
C LEU A 128 29.26 -4.22 1.71
N PHE A 129 29.04 -5.09 2.69
CA PHE A 129 29.39 -4.85 4.10
C PHE A 129 30.81 -5.31 4.41
N GLY A 130 31.35 -6.29 3.69
CA GLY A 130 32.76 -6.69 3.76
C GLY A 130 33.74 -5.62 3.29
N LEU A 131 33.26 -4.66 2.48
CA LEU A 131 34.00 -3.49 2.01
C LEU A 131 33.95 -2.28 2.98
N THR A 132 33.56 -2.50 4.24
CA THR A 132 33.56 -1.46 5.29
C THR A 132 34.68 -1.69 6.32
N PRO A 133 35.03 -0.67 7.13
CA PRO A 133 36.03 -0.83 8.18
C PRO A 133 35.69 -1.98 9.16
N PRO A 134 36.62 -2.89 9.45
CA PRO A 134 36.34 -4.13 10.20
C PRO A 134 35.97 -3.92 11.68
N HIS A 135 36.27 -2.74 12.24
CA HIS A 135 36.01 -2.40 13.64
C HIS A 135 34.62 -1.77 13.86
N GLN A 136 33.87 -1.47 12.80
CA GLN A 136 32.53 -0.93 12.86
C GLN A 136 31.51 -2.05 12.65
N ILE A 137 30.35 -1.94 13.29
CA ILE A 137 29.19 -2.78 12.91
C ILE A 137 28.62 -2.26 11.60
N THR A 138 27.96 -3.14 10.86
CA THR A 138 27.41 -2.85 9.53
C THR A 138 25.92 -3.05 9.50
N GLY A 139 25.22 -2.27 8.68
CA GLY A 139 23.79 -2.51 8.50
C GLY A 139 23.19 -1.77 7.34
N GLU A 140 21.92 -2.07 7.08
CA GLU A 140 21.14 -1.39 6.05
C GLU A 140 19.74 -1.10 6.56
N ILE A 141 19.05 -0.16 5.90
CA ILE A 141 17.68 0.20 6.27
C ILE A 141 16.89 0.31 4.98
N THR A 142 15.98 -0.64 4.78
CA THR A 142 15.03 -0.66 3.67
C THR A 142 13.61 -0.79 4.23
N PRO A 143 12.85 0.31 4.33
CA PRO A 143 11.59 0.33 5.06
C PRO A 143 10.46 -0.52 4.46
N ARG A 144 10.66 -1.01 3.22
CA ARG A 144 9.72 -1.84 2.49
C ARG A 144 9.85 -3.32 2.86
N TYR A 145 10.93 -3.75 3.53
CA TYR A 145 11.05 -5.14 3.99
C TYR A 145 9.93 -5.56 4.95
N ALA A 146 9.29 -4.62 5.64
CA ALA A 146 8.12 -4.89 6.48
C ALA A 146 6.97 -5.59 5.74
N ILE A 147 6.86 -5.49 4.41
CA ILE A 147 5.83 -6.17 3.61
C ILE A 147 6.38 -7.34 2.78
N CYS A 148 7.64 -7.75 3.01
CA CYS A 148 8.18 -8.99 2.43
C CYS A 148 7.36 -10.20 2.85
N ASP A 149 7.22 -11.17 1.95
CA ASP A 149 6.55 -12.43 2.22
C ASP A 149 7.43 -13.37 3.07
N ASP A 150 6.85 -14.49 3.50
CA ASP A 150 7.51 -15.45 4.39
C ASP A 150 8.82 -15.99 3.80
N LYS A 151 8.85 -16.26 2.48
CA LYS A 151 10.03 -16.74 1.76
C LYS A 151 11.16 -15.71 1.72
N SER A 152 10.83 -14.44 1.51
CA SER A 152 11.83 -13.36 1.51
C SER A 152 12.40 -13.13 2.91
N VAL A 153 11.58 -13.27 3.95
CA VAL A 153 12.02 -13.19 5.35
C VAL A 153 12.89 -14.40 5.72
N GLN A 154 12.52 -15.61 5.27
CA GLN A 154 13.37 -16.80 5.39
C GLN A 154 14.73 -16.60 4.72
N HIS A 155 14.75 -16.03 3.50
CA HIS A 155 15.98 -15.71 2.78
C HIS A 155 16.85 -14.72 3.56
N MET A 156 16.23 -13.68 4.15
CA MET A 156 16.91 -12.73 5.02
C MET A 156 17.58 -13.41 6.22
N ALA A 157 16.87 -14.30 6.91
CA ALA A 157 17.42 -15.04 8.04
C ALA A 157 18.52 -16.03 7.65
N ALA A 158 18.46 -16.61 6.45
CA ALA A 158 19.50 -17.49 5.94
C ALA A 158 20.81 -16.74 5.64
N ILE A 159 20.72 -15.51 5.11
CA ILE A 159 21.89 -14.67 4.83
C ILE A 159 22.47 -14.06 6.11
N ALA A 160 21.62 -13.48 6.96
CA ALA A 160 22.03 -12.70 8.10
C ALA A 160 21.38 -13.23 9.41
N PRO A 161 21.67 -14.48 9.83
CA PRO A 161 20.99 -15.12 10.96
C PRO A 161 21.23 -14.42 12.30
N HIS A 162 22.35 -13.71 12.45
CA HIS A 162 22.68 -12.97 13.66
C HIS A 162 22.20 -11.51 13.65
N ALA A 163 21.65 -11.03 12.53
CA ALA A 163 21.31 -9.62 12.39
C ALA A 163 20.28 -9.19 13.44
N LYS A 164 20.48 -8.00 13.97
CA LYS A 164 19.51 -7.31 14.81
C LYS A 164 18.55 -6.51 13.94
N LEU A 165 17.26 -6.76 14.07
CA LEU A 165 16.21 -6.09 13.32
C LEU A 165 15.70 -4.86 14.08
N ILE A 166 15.64 -3.72 13.40
CA ILE A 166 15.03 -2.49 13.94
C ILE A 166 13.75 -2.20 13.16
N PHE A 167 12.62 -2.13 13.86
CA PHE A 167 11.32 -1.88 13.28
C PHE A 167 10.68 -0.63 13.89
N CYS A 168 10.76 0.49 13.15
CA CYS A 168 10.13 1.73 13.54
C CYS A 168 8.64 1.71 13.21
N ILE A 169 7.77 1.92 14.19
CA ILE A 169 6.31 1.94 14.02
C ILE A 169 5.73 3.32 14.37
N ARG A 170 4.61 3.66 13.74
CA ARG A 170 3.87 4.92 13.91
C ARG A 170 2.40 4.58 13.89
N ASN A 171 1.50 5.40 14.45
CA ASN A 171 0.06 5.24 14.24
C ASN A 171 -0.23 4.87 12.75
N PRO A 172 -0.77 3.67 12.46
CA PRO A 172 -0.98 3.19 11.10
C PRO A 172 -1.77 4.14 10.19
N ILE A 173 -2.69 4.92 10.79
CA ILE A 173 -3.49 5.93 10.09
C ILE A 173 -2.59 7.09 9.66
N ASP A 174 -1.82 7.67 10.58
CA ASP A 174 -0.95 8.81 10.28
C ASP A 174 0.25 8.42 9.41
N ARG A 175 0.75 7.19 9.56
CA ARG A 175 1.76 6.60 8.66
C ARG A 175 1.25 6.56 7.23
N PHE A 176 0.01 6.08 7.03
CA PHE A 176 -0.63 6.07 5.73
C PHE A 176 -0.83 7.49 5.18
N TRP A 177 -1.31 8.43 6.01
CA TRP A 177 -1.46 9.83 5.59
C TRP A 177 -0.15 10.46 5.13
N SER A 178 0.92 10.24 5.89
CA SER A 178 2.24 10.74 5.55
C SER A 178 2.73 10.20 4.20
N GLN A 179 2.33 8.99 3.83
CA GLN A 179 2.62 8.40 2.53
C GLN A 179 1.80 9.05 1.40
N CYS A 180 0.51 9.34 1.64
CA CYS A 180 -0.32 10.13 0.73
C CYS A 180 0.27 11.51 0.47
N LEU A 181 0.59 12.27 1.52
CA LEU A 181 1.20 13.60 1.41
C LEU A 181 2.52 13.56 0.62
N MET A 182 3.35 12.55 0.87
CA MET A 182 4.58 12.34 0.10
C MET A 182 4.28 12.13 -1.39
N LYS A 183 3.30 11.28 -1.72
CA LYS A 183 2.93 11.01 -3.11
C LYS A 183 2.27 12.20 -3.80
N TYR A 184 1.49 13.01 -3.08
CA TYR A 184 0.94 14.27 -3.58
C TYR A 184 2.05 15.25 -3.95
N ARG A 185 3.06 15.41 -3.07
CA ARG A 185 4.23 16.25 -3.34
C ARG A 185 5.01 15.81 -4.58
N PHE A 186 5.11 14.50 -4.82
CA PHE A 186 5.75 13.95 -6.02
C PHE A 186 4.82 13.85 -7.24
N GLY A 187 3.56 14.29 -7.14
CA GLY A 187 2.59 14.19 -8.25
C GLY A 187 2.22 12.75 -8.64
N THR A 188 2.51 11.75 -7.81
CA THR A 188 2.27 10.32 -8.10
C THR A 188 0.96 9.80 -7.50
N LEU A 189 0.18 10.66 -6.87
CA LEU A 189 -1.16 10.39 -6.37
C LEU A 189 -1.99 11.67 -6.46
N ALA A 190 -3.23 11.56 -6.93
CA ALA A 190 -4.15 12.70 -6.94
C ALA A 190 -4.65 12.99 -5.51
N PRO A 191 -4.81 14.27 -5.10
CA PRO A 191 -5.39 14.62 -3.81
C PRO A 191 -6.83 14.11 -3.63
N GLY A 192 -7.23 13.87 -2.38
CA GLY A 192 -8.61 13.55 -1.99
C GLY A 192 -8.86 12.08 -1.59
N ALA A 193 -9.95 11.86 -0.86
CA ALA A 193 -10.30 10.58 -0.27
C ALA A 193 -10.42 9.40 -1.27
N PRO A 194 -10.99 9.57 -2.48
CA PRO A 194 -11.11 8.45 -3.43
C PRO A 194 -9.76 7.91 -3.90
N ALA A 195 -8.84 8.80 -4.30
CA ALA A 195 -7.51 8.41 -4.76
C ALA A 195 -6.67 7.83 -3.61
N ALA A 196 -6.75 8.44 -2.42
CA ALA A 196 -6.13 7.88 -1.22
C ALA A 196 -6.62 6.46 -0.92
N MET A 197 -7.93 6.21 -0.93
CA MET A 197 -8.45 4.86 -0.67
C MET A 197 -8.13 3.84 -1.75
N ALA A 198 -8.08 4.26 -3.02
CA ALA A 198 -7.57 3.40 -4.10
C ALA A 198 -6.11 2.98 -3.82
N PHE A 199 -5.28 3.93 -3.39
CA PHE A 199 -3.90 3.65 -2.98
C PHE A 199 -3.82 2.80 -1.70
N PHE A 200 -4.69 3.05 -0.71
CA PHE A 200 -4.77 2.30 0.53
C PHE A 200 -4.94 0.80 0.27
N ASN A 201 -5.78 0.43 -0.70
CA ASN A 201 -6.04 -0.97 -1.01
C ASN A 201 -4.96 -1.65 -1.86
N THR A 202 -3.83 -1.00 -2.12
CA THR A 202 -2.68 -1.61 -2.79
C THR A 202 -1.74 -2.29 -1.79
N LEU A 203 -0.84 -3.15 -2.30
CA LEU A 203 0.25 -3.74 -1.52
C LEU A 203 1.12 -2.68 -0.82
N ASN A 204 1.23 -1.47 -1.42
CA ASN A 204 2.01 -0.37 -0.87
C ASN A 204 1.24 0.52 0.11
N GLY A 205 -0.04 0.27 0.34
CA GLY A 205 -0.92 1.02 1.25
C GLY A 205 -1.13 0.30 2.58
N LYS A 206 -2.23 -0.46 2.67
CA LYS A 206 -2.76 -1.12 3.88
C LYS A 206 -1.79 -2.11 4.53
N PRO A 207 -1.11 -3.01 3.80
CA PRO A 207 -0.19 -3.99 4.43
C PRO A 207 0.96 -3.35 5.23
N ARG A 208 1.39 -2.14 4.87
CA ARG A 208 2.47 -1.42 5.59
C ARG A 208 2.09 -0.95 7.00
N GLY A 209 0.81 -1.00 7.35
CA GLY A 209 0.31 -0.69 8.69
C GLY A 209 -0.04 -1.91 9.54
N HIS A 210 0.05 -3.13 9.01
CA HIS A 210 -0.22 -4.38 9.74
C HIS A 210 1.05 -4.87 10.45
N TYR A 211 1.38 -4.20 11.55
CA TYR A 211 2.60 -4.46 12.33
C TYR A 211 2.53 -5.78 13.08
N SER A 212 1.37 -6.16 13.62
CA SER A 212 1.17 -7.44 14.30
C SER A 212 1.52 -8.63 13.40
N GLU A 213 0.98 -8.65 12.18
CA GLU A 213 1.28 -9.66 11.17
C GLU A 213 2.74 -9.63 10.71
N THR A 214 3.34 -8.44 10.62
CA THR A 214 4.75 -8.27 10.28
C THR A 214 5.64 -8.89 11.36
N LEU A 215 5.40 -8.57 12.63
CA LEU A 215 6.16 -9.11 13.76
C LEU A 215 6.03 -10.63 13.85
N LEU A 216 4.82 -11.17 13.76
CA LEU A 216 4.61 -12.63 13.73
C LEU A 216 5.36 -13.31 12.58
N ARG A 217 5.37 -12.69 11.38
CA ARG A 217 6.06 -13.25 10.21
C ARG A 217 7.58 -13.26 10.38
N PHE A 218 8.15 -12.16 10.86
CA PHE A 218 9.60 -12.07 11.11
C PHE A 218 10.05 -12.99 12.25
N SER A 219 9.25 -13.12 13.31
CA SER A 219 9.56 -13.99 14.44
C SER A 219 9.48 -15.50 14.18
N LYS A 220 9.03 -15.93 13.00
CA LYS A 220 9.19 -17.34 12.57
C LYS A 220 10.64 -17.69 12.26
N TRP A 221 11.44 -16.69 11.87
CA TRP A 221 12.78 -16.88 11.32
C TRP A 221 13.88 -16.19 12.14
N PHE A 222 13.52 -15.19 12.96
CA PHE A 222 14.42 -14.49 13.87
C PHE A 222 13.96 -14.68 15.32
N ASP A 223 14.90 -14.81 16.26
CA ASP A 223 14.57 -14.80 17.69
C ASP A 223 13.91 -13.45 18.04
N PRO A 224 12.80 -13.41 18.80
CA PRO A 224 12.16 -12.14 19.17
C PRO A 224 13.11 -11.14 19.83
N LYS A 225 14.14 -11.60 20.56
CA LYS A 225 15.17 -10.75 21.17
C LYS A 225 16.04 -10.03 20.14
N GLN A 226 16.10 -10.50 18.90
CA GLN A 226 16.75 -9.83 17.78
C GLN A 226 15.88 -8.71 17.19
N ILE A 227 14.66 -8.45 17.69
CA ILE A 227 13.77 -7.44 17.12
C ILE A 227 13.54 -6.32 18.13
N LEU A 228 13.99 -5.11 17.77
CA LEU A 228 13.70 -3.87 18.48
C LEU A 228 12.58 -3.10 17.80
N ILE A 229 11.52 -2.80 18.54
CA ILE A 229 10.46 -1.88 18.11
C ILE A 229 10.83 -0.47 18.55
N VAL A 230 10.78 0.48 17.63
CA VAL A 230 11.04 1.89 17.91
C VAL A 230 9.78 2.70 17.63
N PHE A 231 9.26 3.43 18.61
CA PHE A 231 8.05 4.21 18.44
C PHE A 231 8.37 5.58 17.81
N TYR A 232 7.69 5.91 16.72
CA TYR A 232 7.80 7.24 16.09
C TYR A 232 7.49 8.36 17.09
N ASP A 233 6.48 8.14 17.92
CA ASP A 233 6.06 9.03 19.01
C ASP A 233 7.22 9.30 19.97
N ALA A 234 8.01 8.29 20.31
CA ALA A 234 9.19 8.45 21.16
C ALA A 234 10.30 9.25 20.47
N ILE A 235 10.57 9.02 19.19
CA ILE A 235 11.54 9.82 18.43
C ILE A 235 11.14 11.31 18.43
N ALA A 236 9.84 11.60 18.34
CA ALA A 236 9.33 12.97 18.33
C ALA A 236 9.51 13.71 19.68
N HIS A 237 9.35 13.01 20.80
CA HIS A 237 9.37 13.63 22.13
C HIS A 237 10.70 13.44 22.87
N TYR A 238 11.37 12.31 22.66
CA TYR A 238 12.58 11.87 23.37
C TYR A 238 13.65 11.32 22.39
N PRO A 239 14.10 12.11 21.39
CA PRO A 239 14.98 11.62 20.32
C PRO A 239 16.31 11.06 20.83
N GLN A 240 16.98 11.75 21.77
CA GLN A 240 18.27 11.30 22.30
C GLN A 240 18.12 10.01 23.10
N GLN A 241 17.14 9.92 23.98
CA GLN A 241 16.86 8.69 24.73
C GLN A 241 16.53 7.52 23.79
N THR A 242 15.75 7.78 22.74
CA THR A 242 15.43 6.76 21.73
C THR A 242 16.70 6.28 21.02
N LEU A 243 17.62 7.18 20.67
CA LEU A 243 18.90 6.83 20.05
C LEU A 243 19.81 6.04 20.99
N ASP A 244 19.86 6.42 22.27
CA ASP A 244 20.63 5.70 23.29
C ASP A 244 20.14 4.25 23.45
N GLU A 245 18.82 4.04 23.49
CA GLU A 245 18.23 2.70 23.56
C GLU A 245 18.50 1.87 22.28
N ILE A 246 18.59 2.51 21.11
CA ILE A 246 19.02 1.86 19.85
C ILE A 246 20.50 1.47 19.91
N HIS A 247 21.37 2.34 20.42
CA HIS A 247 22.79 2.05 20.60
C HIS A 247 23.01 0.88 21.56
N ASP A 248 22.31 0.86 22.69
CA ASP A 248 22.32 -0.26 23.64
C ASP A 248 21.82 -1.55 23.00
N PHE A 249 20.80 -1.47 22.13
CA PHE A 249 20.32 -2.63 21.42
C PHE A 249 21.35 -3.17 20.43
N LEU A 250 22.07 -2.29 19.75
CA LEU A 250 23.13 -2.63 18.80
C LEU A 250 24.47 -3.01 19.46
N ASP A 251 24.57 -2.91 20.79
CA ASP A 251 25.80 -3.12 21.58
C ASP A 251 26.95 -2.18 21.16
N ILE A 252 26.62 -0.91 20.86
CA ILE A 252 27.61 0.12 20.52
C ILE A 252 27.63 1.27 21.55
N PRO A 253 28.75 2.02 21.67
CA PRO A 253 28.81 3.17 22.55
C PRO A 253 27.73 4.21 22.25
N ARG A 254 27.16 4.80 23.30
CA ARG A 254 26.24 5.92 23.17
C ARG A 254 27.01 7.18 22.78
N HIS A 255 26.38 8.01 21.94
CA HIS A 255 26.93 9.29 21.50
C HIS A 255 25.87 10.38 21.64
N GLU A 256 26.25 11.52 22.24
CA GLU A 256 25.37 12.66 22.40
C GLU A 256 25.33 13.51 21.14
N HIS A 257 24.12 13.72 20.60
CA HIS A 257 23.89 14.52 19.41
C HIS A 257 22.67 15.46 19.57
N PRO A 258 22.55 16.23 20.66
CA PRO A 258 21.28 16.85 21.09
C PRO A 258 20.61 17.73 20.02
N ASP A 259 21.37 18.47 19.21
CA ASP A 259 20.81 19.33 18.17
C ASP A 259 20.46 18.60 16.87
N SER A 260 21.26 17.61 16.48
CA SER A 260 21.04 16.84 15.25
C SER A 260 20.16 15.61 15.42
N CYS A 261 19.86 15.23 16.66
CA CYS A 261 19.02 14.09 16.99
C CYS A 261 17.53 14.43 16.86
N LYS A 262 17.16 15.72 16.81
CA LYS A 262 15.75 16.12 16.60
C LYS A 262 15.27 15.65 15.23
N LEU A 263 14.03 15.17 15.16
CA LEU A 263 13.38 14.90 13.89
C LEU A 263 13.40 16.19 13.06
N SER A 264 13.95 16.12 11.85
CA SER A 264 13.75 17.17 10.88
C SER A 264 12.25 17.26 10.62
N VAL A 265 11.61 18.29 11.16
CA VAL A 265 10.23 18.60 10.83
C VAL A 265 10.28 19.01 9.37
N ASN A 266 9.95 18.08 8.47
CA ASN A 266 9.60 18.46 7.12
C ASN A 266 8.34 19.30 7.27
N ASN A 267 8.50 20.62 7.33
CA ASN A 267 7.45 21.65 7.29
C ASN A 267 6.57 21.58 6.03
N ALA A 268 6.65 20.50 5.26
CA ALA A 268 5.62 20.07 4.34
C ALA A 268 4.48 19.34 5.08
N THR A 269 4.05 19.90 6.22
CA THR A 269 2.62 20.03 6.47
C THR A 269 2.10 20.97 5.39
N ASN A 270 1.73 20.42 4.23
CA ASN A 270 0.59 21.04 3.58
C ASN A 270 -0.51 20.99 4.65
N ASP A 271 -1.15 22.12 4.96
CA ASP A 271 -2.30 22.27 5.87
C ASP A 271 -3.54 21.45 5.44
N GLU A 272 -3.35 20.42 4.61
CA GLU A 272 -4.35 19.43 4.31
C GLU A 272 -4.34 18.40 5.43
N ASP A 273 -5.17 18.67 6.44
CA ASP A 273 -5.62 17.62 7.34
C ASP A 273 -6.29 16.49 6.55
N MET A 274 -6.06 15.26 6.99
CA MET A 274 -6.79 14.11 6.48
C MET A 274 -8.28 14.36 6.68
N SER A 275 -9.07 14.30 5.60
CA SER A 275 -10.52 14.49 5.70
C SER A 275 -11.14 13.49 6.70
N SER A 276 -12.16 13.92 7.43
CA SER A 276 -12.83 13.07 8.43
C SER A 276 -13.38 11.77 7.82
N GLU A 277 -13.88 11.83 6.60
CA GLU A 277 -14.32 10.65 5.83
C GLU A 277 -13.17 9.66 5.58
N LEU A 278 -12.02 10.15 5.10
CA LEU A 278 -10.86 9.30 4.84
C LEU A 278 -10.32 8.70 6.14
N ARG A 279 -10.24 9.50 7.20
CA ARG A 279 -9.80 9.07 8.53
C ARG A 279 -10.69 7.96 9.05
N ALA A 280 -12.01 8.12 9.02
CA ALA A 280 -12.95 7.11 9.48
C ALA A 280 -12.79 5.78 8.73
N ARG A 281 -12.63 5.80 7.40
CA ARG A 281 -12.47 4.60 6.58
C ARG A 281 -11.14 3.86 6.84
N VAL A 282 -10.04 4.60 6.95
CA VAL A 282 -8.73 4.04 7.27
C VAL A 282 -8.70 3.51 8.71
N ALA A 283 -9.27 4.26 9.67
CA ALA A 283 -9.38 3.85 11.07
C ALA A 283 -10.22 2.58 11.21
N ALA A 284 -11.37 2.48 10.53
CA ALA A 284 -12.19 1.27 10.51
C ALA A 284 -11.40 0.06 9.97
N SER A 285 -10.61 0.26 8.91
CA SER A 285 -9.78 -0.80 8.31
C SER A 285 -8.65 -1.27 9.23
N TYR A 286 -8.05 -0.36 10.02
CA TYR A 286 -6.99 -0.68 10.99
C TYR A 286 -7.52 -0.93 12.40
N ARG A 287 -8.84 -0.87 12.66
CA ARG A 287 -9.41 -0.97 14.01
C ARG A 287 -8.86 -2.16 14.78
N HIS A 288 -8.88 -3.33 14.17
CA HIS A 288 -8.37 -4.55 14.81
C HIS A 288 -6.85 -4.46 15.07
N GLU A 289 -6.08 -3.93 14.13
CA GLU A 289 -4.64 -3.73 14.30
C GLU A 289 -4.33 -2.77 15.45
N LEU A 290 -5.05 -1.65 15.53
CA LEU A 290 -4.91 -0.65 16.60
C LEU A 290 -5.21 -1.26 17.96
N HIS A 291 -6.29 -2.04 18.09
CA HIS A 291 -6.61 -2.77 19.31
C HIS A 291 -5.56 -3.82 19.64
N CYS A 292 -5.06 -4.58 18.66
CA CYS A 292 -3.99 -5.56 18.88
C CYS A 292 -2.73 -4.90 19.44
N LEU A 293 -2.34 -3.76 18.88
CA LEU A 293 -1.17 -3.00 19.32
C LEU A 293 -1.38 -2.43 20.73
N HIS A 294 -2.55 -1.83 20.99
CA HIS A 294 -2.92 -1.34 22.31
C HIS A 294 -2.86 -2.43 23.38
N ASP A 295 -3.55 -3.54 23.16
CA ASP A 295 -3.66 -4.63 24.13
C ASP A 295 -2.31 -5.33 24.37
N THR A 296 -1.42 -5.31 23.37
CA THR A 296 -0.12 -5.99 23.44
C THR A 296 0.98 -5.09 23.99
N PHE A 297 1.01 -3.81 23.62
CA PHE A 297 2.10 -2.89 23.95
C PHE A 297 1.72 -1.80 24.94
N GLY A 298 0.46 -1.34 24.95
CA GLY A 298 0.04 -0.17 25.70
C GLY A 298 0.86 1.08 25.36
N GLY A 299 1.13 1.94 26.34
CA GLY A 299 2.00 3.10 26.20
C GLY A 299 1.60 4.00 25.02
N HIS A 300 2.53 4.25 24.10
CA HIS A 300 2.29 5.05 22.89
C HIS A 300 1.12 4.53 22.04
N THR A 301 0.89 3.22 22.01
CA THR A 301 -0.19 2.65 21.18
C THR A 301 -1.58 2.88 21.77
N SER A 302 -1.68 3.20 23.06
CA SER A 302 -2.96 3.55 23.69
C SER A 302 -3.54 4.85 23.15
N SER A 303 -2.71 5.85 22.85
CA SER A 303 -3.19 7.09 22.23
C SER A 303 -3.59 6.90 20.77
N TRP A 304 -3.20 5.80 20.12
CA TRP A 304 -3.57 5.53 18.72
C TRP A 304 -5.02 5.05 18.55
N LEU A 305 -5.68 4.64 19.64
CA LEU A 305 -7.12 4.32 19.63
C LEU A 305 -8.00 5.57 19.57
N GLU A 306 -7.47 6.73 19.94
CA GLU A 306 -8.20 7.98 19.88
C GLU A 306 -8.40 8.40 18.42
N THR A 307 -9.66 8.61 18.01
CA THR A 307 -10.01 9.01 16.64
C THR A 307 -9.69 10.47 16.34
N THR A 308 -9.40 11.25 17.37
CA THR A 308 -8.93 12.64 17.32
C THR A 308 -7.42 12.64 17.57
N PRO A 309 -6.64 13.55 16.97
CA PRO A 309 -5.22 13.68 17.31
C PRO A 309 -5.11 13.83 18.82
N PRO A 310 -4.30 13.01 19.51
CA PRO A 310 -4.11 13.20 20.94
C PRO A 310 -3.52 14.60 21.16
N PRO A 311 -3.83 15.26 22.29
CA PRO A 311 -3.18 16.51 22.64
C PRO A 311 -1.66 16.33 22.59
N THR A 312 -0.94 17.34 22.11
CA THR A 312 0.53 17.39 21.99
C THR A 312 1.28 17.23 23.33
N ILE A 313 0.54 16.98 24.41
CA ILE A 313 1.02 16.90 25.79
C ILE A 313 0.47 15.59 26.35
N PHE A 314 1.32 14.58 26.46
CA PHE A 314 1.02 13.40 27.27
C PHE A 314 0.87 13.86 28.73
N PRO A 315 -0.24 13.52 29.43
CA PRO A 315 -0.41 13.92 30.82
C PRO A 315 0.69 13.28 31.68
N GLU A 316 1.38 14.09 32.48
CA GLU A 316 2.49 13.71 33.39
C GLU A 316 2.19 12.54 34.36
N LYS A 317 0.92 12.11 34.46
CA LYS A 317 0.44 11.09 35.40
C LYS A 317 0.41 9.65 34.88
N MET A 318 0.61 9.41 33.58
CA MET A 318 0.99 8.08 33.09
C MET A 318 2.51 8.09 32.97
N GLY A 319 3.22 7.23 33.71
CA GLY A 319 4.67 7.13 33.61
C GLY A 319 5.12 7.07 32.14
N THR A 320 6.17 7.79 31.79
CA THR A 320 6.59 7.96 30.40
C THR A 320 6.72 6.59 29.72
N PRO A 321 5.95 6.30 28.65
CA PRO A 321 6.07 5.03 27.96
C PRO A 321 7.50 4.85 27.42
N PRO A 322 8.01 3.61 27.36
CA PRO A 322 9.38 3.36 26.93
C PRO A 322 9.58 3.78 25.47
N CYS A 323 10.76 4.33 25.14
CA CYS A 323 11.04 4.84 23.80
C CYS A 323 11.13 3.71 22.77
N THR A 324 11.66 2.57 23.21
CA THR A 324 11.78 1.34 22.44
C THR A 324 11.23 0.15 23.21
N LEU A 325 10.94 -0.93 22.49
CA LEU A 325 10.46 -2.18 23.08
C LEU A 325 11.18 -3.36 22.43
N ARG A 326 11.93 -4.12 23.23
CA ARG A 326 12.49 -5.42 22.79
C ARG A 326 11.38 -6.44 22.72
N LEU A 327 11.17 -7.03 21.54
CA LEU A 327 10.11 -8.01 21.35
C LEU A 327 10.37 -9.25 22.21
N LYS A 328 9.29 -9.82 22.75
CA LYS A 328 9.32 -10.97 23.67
C LYS A 328 8.28 -11.98 23.20
N GLU A 329 8.50 -13.24 23.54
CA GLU A 329 7.57 -14.33 23.21
C GLU A 329 6.14 -14.05 23.68
N GLN A 330 5.98 -13.44 24.87
CA GLN A 330 4.65 -13.05 25.38
C GLN A 330 3.89 -12.08 24.45
N HIS A 331 4.60 -11.20 23.73
CA HIS A 331 3.96 -10.29 22.77
C HIS A 331 3.48 -11.05 21.55
N LEU A 332 4.24 -12.04 21.09
CA LEU A 332 3.85 -12.91 19.97
C LEU A 332 2.67 -13.78 20.33
N VAL A 333 2.66 -14.37 21.52
CA VAL A 333 1.51 -15.12 22.04
C VAL A 333 0.27 -14.22 22.14
N ALA A 334 0.42 -12.97 22.59
CA ALA A 334 -0.68 -12.01 22.62
C ALA A 334 -1.19 -11.69 21.21
N PHE A 335 -0.30 -11.40 20.24
CA PHE A 335 -0.70 -11.18 18.86
C PHE A 335 -1.36 -12.39 18.23
N ASP A 336 -0.80 -13.58 18.40
CA ASP A 336 -1.37 -14.80 17.82
C ASP A 336 -2.76 -15.06 18.42
N ARG A 337 -2.93 -14.92 19.75
CA ARG A 337 -4.23 -15.01 20.41
C ARG A 337 -5.24 -13.97 19.92
N LEU A 338 -4.83 -12.73 19.69
CA LEU A 338 -5.73 -11.66 19.25
C LEU A 338 -6.10 -11.79 17.76
N LEU A 339 -5.20 -12.34 16.95
CA LEU A 339 -5.42 -12.62 15.53
C LEU A 339 -6.09 -13.99 15.29
N GLN A 340 -6.00 -14.93 16.23
CA GLN A 340 -6.58 -16.27 16.15
C GLN A 340 -8.09 -16.26 15.88
N PRO A 341 -8.93 -15.47 16.58
CA PRO A 341 -10.36 -15.36 16.28
C PRO A 341 -10.66 -14.94 14.84
N ARG A 342 -9.74 -14.25 14.16
CA ARG A 342 -9.84 -13.90 12.74
C ARG A 342 -9.40 -15.05 11.82
N ARG A 343 -8.37 -15.80 12.19
CA ARG A 343 -7.86 -16.99 11.45
C ARG A 343 -8.79 -18.20 11.58
N GLU A 344 -9.28 -18.44 12.79
CA GLU A 344 -10.19 -19.53 13.16
C GLU A 344 -11.65 -19.13 13.03
N ARG A 345 -11.94 -17.87 12.64
CA ARG A 345 -13.29 -17.44 12.32
C ARG A 345 -13.84 -18.45 11.34
N LYS A 346 -14.91 -19.15 11.75
CA LYS A 346 -15.61 -20.03 10.84
C LYS A 346 -16.10 -19.13 9.71
N LYS A 347 -15.46 -19.25 8.54
CA LYS A 347 -15.85 -18.50 7.34
C LYS A 347 -17.36 -18.67 7.18
N ASN A 348 -18.02 -17.62 6.72
CA ASN A 348 -19.43 -17.71 6.41
C ASN A 348 -19.64 -18.94 5.51
N LYS A 349 -20.69 -19.71 5.79
CA LYS A 349 -21.03 -20.89 4.96
C LYS A 349 -21.31 -20.52 3.50
N PHE A 350 -21.49 -19.23 3.23
CA PHE A 350 -21.87 -18.67 1.95
C PHE A 350 -20.94 -17.54 1.54
N LYS A 351 -20.70 -17.41 0.23
CA LYS A 351 -20.11 -16.18 -0.35
C LYS A 351 -21.20 -15.14 -0.54
N LEU A 352 -20.82 -13.87 -0.37
CA LEU A 352 -21.63 -12.71 -0.68
C LEU A 352 -21.16 -12.06 -1.95
N PHE A 353 -22.06 -11.91 -2.91
CA PHE A 353 -21.80 -11.20 -4.16
C PHE A 353 -22.62 -9.91 -4.20
N CYS A 354 -21.94 -8.77 -4.32
CA CYS A 354 -22.58 -7.51 -4.61
C CYS A 354 -22.82 -7.41 -6.11
N LEU A 355 -24.07 -7.56 -6.52
CA LEU A 355 -24.53 -7.51 -7.92
C LEU A 355 -24.88 -6.10 -8.38
N SER A 356 -24.69 -5.11 -7.52
CA SER A 356 -24.97 -3.70 -7.82
C SER A 356 -23.95 -3.18 -8.82
N MET A 357 -24.41 -2.44 -9.85
CA MET A 357 -23.47 -1.76 -10.74
C MET A 357 -22.61 -0.74 -9.98
N GLN A 358 -21.40 -0.50 -10.47
CA GLN A 358 -20.51 0.56 -10.00
C GLN A 358 -21.26 1.87 -9.71
N ARG A 359 -20.83 2.63 -8.70
CA ARG A 359 -21.46 3.89 -8.28
C ARG A 359 -22.86 3.77 -7.64
N SER A 360 -23.31 2.55 -7.34
CA SER A 360 -24.52 2.26 -6.55
C SER A 360 -24.23 2.02 -5.06
N GLY A 361 -23.02 2.35 -4.58
CA GLY A 361 -22.61 2.13 -3.19
C GLY A 361 -21.91 0.79 -2.95
N THR A 362 -21.37 0.16 -4.00
CA THR A 362 -20.58 -1.09 -3.93
C THR A 362 -19.44 -0.93 -2.94
N THR A 363 -18.48 -0.04 -3.19
CA THR A 363 -17.32 0.17 -2.31
C THR A 363 -17.69 0.45 -0.84
N SER A 364 -18.75 1.22 -0.59
CA SER A 364 -19.25 1.49 0.77
C SER A 364 -19.82 0.25 1.44
N THR A 365 -20.46 -0.63 0.67
CA THR A 365 -20.95 -1.94 1.13
C THR A 365 -19.79 -2.83 1.54
N GLY A 366 -18.75 -2.91 0.72
CA GLY A 366 -17.54 -3.67 1.03
C GLY A 366 -16.79 -3.14 2.23
N ASP A 367 -16.57 -1.82 2.30
CA ASP A 367 -15.93 -1.17 3.46
C ASP A 367 -16.71 -1.51 4.75
N TRP A 368 -18.04 -1.39 4.69
CA TRP A 368 -18.91 -1.67 5.83
C TRP A 368 -18.85 -3.13 6.27
N LEU A 369 -18.98 -4.08 5.34
CA LEU A 369 -18.92 -5.51 5.67
C LEU A 369 -17.52 -5.94 6.14
N GLU A 370 -16.46 -5.36 5.57
CA GLU A 370 -15.09 -5.58 6.02
C GLU A 370 -14.87 -5.07 7.45
N SER A 371 -15.44 -3.91 7.80
CA SER A 371 -15.39 -3.40 9.19
C SER A 371 -16.12 -4.29 10.20
N HIS A 372 -17.07 -5.11 9.74
CA HIS A 372 -17.73 -6.17 10.53
C HIS A 372 -16.98 -7.51 10.42
N GLY A 373 -15.72 -7.47 9.99
CA GLY A 373 -14.76 -8.56 9.99
C GLY A 373 -14.75 -9.45 8.75
N LEU A 374 -15.64 -9.22 7.77
CA LEU A 374 -15.69 -10.07 6.56
C LEU A 374 -14.44 -9.86 5.70
N ILE A 375 -13.96 -10.94 5.07
CA ILE A 375 -12.84 -10.87 4.13
C ILE A 375 -13.38 -10.37 2.79
N ARG A 376 -12.88 -9.23 2.31
CA ARG A 376 -13.33 -8.59 1.07
C ARG A 376 -12.36 -8.81 -0.08
N ALA A 377 -12.92 -9.09 -1.25
CA ALA A 377 -12.28 -8.88 -2.54
C ALA A 377 -13.07 -7.86 -3.35
N GLY A 378 -12.47 -6.68 -3.57
CA GLY A 378 -13.06 -5.59 -4.35
C GLY A 378 -12.26 -5.26 -5.62
N SER A 379 -12.53 -4.11 -6.22
CA SER A 379 -11.87 -3.64 -7.46
C SER A 379 -10.32 -3.79 -7.49
N PRO A 380 -9.55 -3.51 -6.41
CA PRO A 380 -8.09 -3.68 -6.42
C PRO A 380 -7.64 -5.12 -6.61
N THR A 381 -8.30 -6.07 -5.93
CA THR A 381 -8.06 -7.51 -6.08
C THR A 381 -8.39 -7.97 -7.49
N SER A 382 -9.58 -7.58 -7.97
CA SER A 382 -10.08 -7.92 -9.31
C SER A 382 -9.17 -7.40 -10.42
N THR A 383 -8.69 -6.16 -10.30
CA THR A 383 -7.78 -5.53 -11.27
C THR A 383 -6.42 -6.24 -11.28
N ARG A 384 -5.84 -6.49 -10.10
CA ARG A 384 -4.52 -7.14 -9.99
C ARG A 384 -4.53 -8.56 -10.55
N LEU A 385 -5.64 -9.29 -10.36
CA LEU A 385 -5.79 -10.66 -10.82
C LEU A 385 -6.45 -10.79 -12.20
N GLY A 386 -6.86 -9.67 -12.81
CA GLY A 386 -7.49 -9.66 -14.14
C GLY A 386 -8.86 -10.32 -14.20
N TRP A 387 -9.66 -10.31 -13.12
CA TRP A 387 -10.93 -11.06 -13.09
C TRP A 387 -11.97 -10.59 -14.12
N SER A 388 -12.06 -9.28 -14.39
CA SER A 388 -12.92 -8.78 -15.48
C SER A 388 -12.49 -9.33 -16.83
N ARG A 389 -11.18 -9.51 -17.03
CA ARG A 389 -10.64 -10.09 -18.26
C ARG A 389 -10.95 -11.58 -18.37
N SER A 390 -10.78 -12.34 -17.28
CA SER A 390 -11.21 -13.75 -17.23
C SER A 390 -12.69 -13.93 -17.53
N TRP A 391 -13.57 -13.02 -17.06
CA TRP A 391 -14.97 -13.02 -17.47
C TRP A 391 -15.13 -12.77 -18.98
N PHE A 392 -14.42 -11.78 -19.52
CA PHE A 392 -14.52 -11.39 -20.92
C PHE A 392 -14.10 -12.52 -21.86
N ASP A 393 -13.02 -13.23 -21.50
CA ASP A 393 -12.45 -14.36 -22.24
C ASP A 393 -13.17 -15.70 -21.97
N GLY A 394 -14.09 -15.74 -20.99
CA GLY A 394 -14.87 -16.95 -20.66
C GLY A 394 -14.16 -17.95 -19.74
N GLU A 395 -13.08 -17.53 -19.08
CA GLU A 395 -12.18 -18.35 -18.27
C GLU A 395 -12.45 -18.16 -16.75
N LEU A 396 -13.72 -18.18 -16.35
CA LEU A 396 -14.11 -17.93 -14.95
C LEU A 396 -13.56 -18.96 -13.95
N ASP A 397 -13.21 -20.17 -14.39
CA ASP A 397 -12.60 -21.17 -13.51
C ASP A 397 -11.24 -20.68 -12.97
N LEU A 398 -10.48 -19.88 -13.73
CA LEU A 398 -9.25 -19.23 -13.23
C LEU A 398 -9.52 -18.30 -12.05
N VAL A 399 -10.68 -17.63 -12.06
CA VAL A 399 -11.12 -16.78 -10.96
C VAL A 399 -11.50 -17.62 -9.76
N PHE A 400 -12.31 -18.67 -9.97
CA PHE A 400 -12.83 -19.49 -8.88
C PHE A 400 -11.78 -20.38 -8.23
N ASP A 401 -10.73 -20.75 -8.96
CA ASP A 401 -9.62 -21.52 -8.42
C ASP A 401 -8.57 -20.70 -7.66
N ASN A 402 -8.63 -19.37 -7.80
CA ASN A 402 -7.73 -18.46 -7.12
C ASN A 402 -7.91 -18.48 -5.59
N ALA A 403 -6.80 -18.46 -4.84
CA ALA A 403 -6.81 -18.47 -3.37
C ALA A 403 -7.54 -17.25 -2.79
N GLU A 404 -7.36 -16.06 -3.36
CA GLU A 404 -7.98 -14.83 -2.88
C GLU A 404 -9.50 -14.84 -3.11
N PHE A 405 -9.96 -15.43 -4.23
CA PHE A 405 -11.38 -15.69 -4.42
C PHE A 405 -11.90 -16.67 -3.37
N LYS A 406 -11.20 -17.80 -3.17
CA LYS A 406 -11.57 -18.84 -2.18
C LYS A 406 -11.66 -18.27 -0.77
N ASP A 407 -10.76 -17.37 -0.41
CA ASP A 407 -10.71 -16.71 0.90
C ASP A 407 -11.73 -15.59 1.09
N ALA A 408 -12.09 -14.88 0.02
CA ALA A 408 -13.06 -13.80 0.09
C ALA A 408 -14.47 -14.29 0.50
N GLU A 409 -15.10 -13.53 1.37
CA GLU A 409 -16.47 -13.72 1.83
C GLU A 409 -17.42 -12.69 1.24
N ILE A 410 -16.95 -11.47 0.96
CA ILE A 410 -17.66 -10.45 0.19
C ILE A 410 -16.88 -10.12 -1.08
N LEU A 411 -17.58 -10.23 -2.21
CA LEU A 411 -17.08 -9.98 -3.54
C LEU A 411 -17.90 -8.84 -4.14
N GLU A 412 -17.24 -7.76 -4.52
CA GLU A 412 -17.89 -6.56 -5.04
C GLU A 412 -17.12 -5.91 -6.18
N ASP A 413 -17.75 -4.94 -6.82
CA ASP A 413 -17.33 -4.34 -8.09
C ASP A 413 -17.22 -5.42 -9.19
N ASP A 414 -16.43 -5.16 -10.22
CA ASP A 414 -16.28 -6.04 -11.37
C ASP A 414 -15.59 -7.36 -10.96
N PRO A 415 -15.99 -8.52 -11.53
CA PRO A 415 -16.98 -8.70 -12.61
C PRO A 415 -18.40 -9.06 -12.12
N TRP A 416 -18.71 -8.95 -10.83
CA TRP A 416 -19.86 -9.68 -10.26
C TRP A 416 -21.23 -9.19 -10.70
N TRP A 417 -21.33 -7.93 -11.15
CA TRP A 417 -22.53 -7.35 -11.71
C TRP A 417 -22.59 -7.43 -13.25
N PHE A 418 -21.60 -8.03 -13.91
CA PHE A 418 -21.61 -8.13 -15.38
C PHE A 418 -22.81 -8.97 -15.88
N PRO A 419 -23.22 -8.79 -17.16
CA PRO A 419 -24.37 -9.47 -17.72
C PRO A 419 -24.33 -10.99 -17.49
N ALA A 420 -25.47 -11.57 -17.11
CA ALA A 420 -25.66 -12.98 -16.80
C ALA A 420 -24.81 -13.58 -15.65
N MET A 421 -23.94 -12.81 -14.99
CA MET A 421 -23.12 -13.33 -13.89
C MET A 421 -23.93 -13.82 -12.71
N TYR A 422 -25.01 -13.11 -12.35
CA TYR A 422 -25.88 -13.48 -11.23
C TYR A 422 -26.43 -14.92 -11.34
N ALA A 423 -26.81 -15.35 -12.54
CA ALA A 423 -27.34 -16.69 -12.78
C ALA A 423 -26.26 -17.76 -12.67
N GLN A 424 -25.07 -17.49 -13.23
CA GLN A 424 -23.92 -18.39 -13.13
C GLN A 424 -23.47 -18.56 -11.68
N LEU A 425 -23.36 -17.45 -10.94
CA LEU A 425 -23.00 -17.45 -9.52
C LEU A 425 -24.04 -18.19 -8.67
N ALA A 426 -25.33 -17.92 -8.89
CA ALA A 426 -26.41 -18.57 -8.15
C ALA A 426 -26.44 -20.10 -8.37
N LYS A 427 -26.13 -20.56 -9.58
CA LYS A 427 -26.03 -21.99 -9.93
C LYS A 427 -24.76 -22.63 -9.37
N ARG A 428 -23.60 -21.97 -9.50
CA ARG A 428 -22.30 -22.50 -9.08
C ARG A 428 -22.13 -22.52 -7.57
N PHE A 429 -22.72 -21.53 -6.88
CA PHE A 429 -22.65 -21.34 -5.43
C PHE A 429 -24.08 -21.28 -4.85
N PRO A 430 -24.76 -22.43 -4.69
CA PRO A 430 -26.18 -22.48 -4.26
C PRO A 430 -26.41 -21.87 -2.88
N GLU A 431 -25.44 -21.96 -1.98
CA GLU A 431 -25.53 -21.38 -0.63
C GLU A 431 -25.29 -19.86 -0.62
N SER A 432 -24.77 -19.29 -1.71
CA SER A 432 -24.44 -17.86 -1.77
C SER A 432 -25.65 -16.96 -1.64
N ARG A 433 -25.39 -15.79 -1.07
CA ARG A 433 -26.33 -14.67 -0.94
C ARG A 433 -25.85 -13.49 -1.77
N PHE A 434 -26.79 -12.65 -2.16
CA PHE A 434 -26.59 -11.58 -3.12
C PHE A 434 -27.07 -10.26 -2.56
N ILE A 435 -26.38 -9.18 -2.91
CA ILE A 435 -26.73 -7.81 -2.54
C ILE A 435 -26.94 -7.00 -3.81
N LEU A 436 -28.12 -6.41 -3.96
CA LEU A 436 -28.46 -5.46 -5.02
C LEU A 436 -28.90 -4.14 -4.39
N LEU A 437 -28.03 -3.15 -4.49
CA LEU A 437 -28.31 -1.77 -4.13
C LEU A 437 -28.72 -0.98 -5.36
N ASP A 438 -29.82 -0.27 -5.22
CA ASP A 438 -30.39 0.53 -6.28
C ASP A 438 -30.31 2.03 -5.95
N ARG A 439 -30.03 2.81 -6.98
CA ARG A 439 -29.90 4.26 -6.95
C ARG A 439 -30.76 4.82 -8.06
N GLU A 440 -31.31 6.02 -7.84
CA GLU A 440 -32.04 6.72 -8.90
C GLU A 440 -31.14 6.78 -10.18
N PRO A 441 -31.62 6.28 -11.34
CA PRO A 441 -30.79 6.09 -12.54
C PRO A 441 -30.04 7.35 -13.01
N ASP A 442 -30.66 8.52 -12.98
CA ASP A 442 -30.00 9.75 -13.40
C ASP A 442 -28.90 10.17 -12.42
N ALA A 443 -29.15 10.05 -11.12
CA ALA A 443 -28.15 10.29 -10.07
C ALA A 443 -27.00 9.26 -10.12
N TRP A 444 -27.29 8.02 -10.52
CA TRP A 444 -26.28 7.00 -10.79
C TRP A 444 -25.41 7.39 -11.99
N PHE A 445 -26.02 7.73 -13.12
CA PHE A 445 -25.30 8.12 -14.34
C PHE A 445 -24.44 9.37 -14.12
N ASP A 446 -24.95 10.37 -13.40
CA ASP A 446 -24.19 11.56 -12.99
C ASP A 446 -22.98 11.18 -12.13
N SER A 447 -23.13 10.18 -11.26
CA SER A 447 -22.02 9.66 -10.47
C SER A 447 -21.00 8.89 -11.32
N LEU A 448 -21.43 8.19 -12.35
CA LEU A 448 -20.56 7.47 -13.28
C LEU A 448 -19.72 8.46 -14.09
N CYS A 449 -20.36 9.42 -14.77
CA CYS A 449 -19.68 10.47 -15.54
C CYS A 449 -18.66 11.24 -14.70
N ARG A 450 -19.01 11.62 -13.46
CA ARG A 450 -18.09 12.32 -12.56
C ARG A 450 -16.89 11.45 -12.18
N HIS A 451 -17.11 10.16 -11.96
CA HIS A 451 -16.06 9.24 -11.54
C HIS A 451 -15.03 8.99 -12.65
N SER A 452 -15.51 8.85 -13.89
CA SER A 452 -14.67 8.48 -15.03
C SER A 452 -14.25 9.67 -15.91
N GLY A 453 -14.56 10.90 -15.51
CA GLY A 453 -14.29 12.09 -16.32
C GLY A 453 -15.03 12.10 -17.66
N GLY A 454 -16.19 11.44 -17.73
CA GLY A 454 -17.00 11.34 -18.95
C GLY A 454 -16.53 10.29 -19.97
N ARG A 455 -15.50 9.50 -19.65
CA ARG A 455 -15.08 8.32 -20.43
C ARG A 455 -15.63 7.02 -19.85
N ASN A 456 -15.51 5.91 -20.55
CA ASN A 456 -15.78 4.61 -19.93
C ASN A 456 -14.72 4.29 -18.87
N PRO A 457 -15.08 3.76 -17.69
CA PRO A 457 -14.11 3.21 -16.76
C PRO A 457 -13.58 1.86 -17.26
N GLY A 458 -12.32 1.55 -16.93
CA GLY A 458 -11.71 0.25 -17.20
C GLY A 458 -11.39 0.01 -18.69
N TRP A 459 -11.28 -1.28 -19.04
CA TRP A 459 -10.96 -1.71 -20.40
C TRP A 459 -12.11 -1.44 -21.36
N SER A 460 -11.81 -0.80 -22.49
CA SER A 460 -12.82 -0.30 -23.42
C SER A 460 -13.57 -1.43 -24.12
N ASP A 461 -12.91 -2.54 -24.41
CA ASP A 461 -13.51 -3.75 -25.01
C ASP A 461 -14.49 -4.44 -24.05
N ILE A 462 -14.10 -4.60 -22.79
CA ILE A 462 -14.98 -5.17 -21.75
C ILE A 462 -16.17 -4.25 -21.52
N HIS A 463 -15.93 -2.95 -21.37
CA HIS A 463 -17.00 -1.97 -21.20
C HIS A 463 -17.94 -1.94 -22.40
N ALA A 464 -17.40 -1.99 -23.62
CA ALA A 464 -18.20 -2.07 -24.83
C ALA A 464 -19.11 -3.31 -24.82
N LYS A 465 -18.60 -4.48 -24.44
CA LYS A 465 -19.39 -5.71 -24.31
C LYS A 465 -20.47 -5.61 -23.22
N VAL A 466 -20.13 -5.08 -22.05
CA VAL A 466 -21.07 -4.94 -20.93
C VAL A 466 -22.20 -3.96 -21.28
N TYR A 467 -21.90 -2.89 -22.01
CA TYR A 467 -22.84 -1.83 -22.35
C TYR A 467 -23.34 -1.88 -23.80
N ASN A 468 -23.15 -2.97 -24.55
CA ASN A 468 -23.58 -3.14 -25.94
C ASN A 468 -23.11 -2.00 -26.89
N ARG A 469 -21.80 -1.72 -26.90
CA ARG A 469 -21.17 -0.63 -27.68
C ARG A 469 -19.95 -1.07 -28.50
N GLU A 470 -19.84 -2.36 -28.80
CA GLU A 470 -18.71 -2.94 -29.54
C GLU A 470 -18.58 -2.38 -30.96
N GLN A 471 -19.71 -2.09 -31.62
CA GLN A 471 -19.68 -1.51 -32.96
C GLN A 471 -19.04 -0.11 -32.98
N GLU A 472 -19.32 0.69 -31.96
CA GLU A 472 -18.78 2.03 -31.83
C GLU A 472 -17.30 2.02 -31.45
N LEU A 473 -16.90 1.12 -30.54
CA LEU A 473 -15.49 0.92 -30.24
C LEU A 473 -14.70 0.55 -31.50
N ARG A 474 -15.20 -0.40 -32.30
CA ARG A 474 -14.57 -0.79 -33.57
C ARG A 474 -14.44 0.37 -34.54
N ALA A 475 -15.36 1.34 -34.54
CA ALA A 475 -15.26 2.53 -35.37
C ALA A 475 -14.12 3.44 -34.91
N ILE A 476 -14.02 3.72 -33.61
CA ILE A 476 -12.94 4.50 -33.01
C ILE A 476 -11.58 3.86 -33.26
N GLU A 477 -11.48 2.54 -33.11
CA GLU A 477 -10.24 1.80 -33.36
C GLU A 477 -9.80 1.88 -34.82
N ARG A 478 -10.75 1.77 -35.78
CA ARG A 478 -10.44 1.94 -37.21
C ARG A 478 -9.93 3.35 -37.51
N GLU A 479 -10.63 4.39 -37.04
CA GLU A 479 -10.22 5.78 -37.24
C GLU A 479 -8.83 6.06 -36.66
N ALA A 480 -8.52 5.50 -35.49
CA ALA A 480 -7.22 5.66 -34.87
C ALA A 480 -6.09 4.92 -35.64
N ILE A 481 -6.37 3.71 -36.16
CA ILE A 481 -5.44 2.98 -37.03
C ILE A 481 -5.18 3.75 -38.33
N GLU A 482 -6.23 4.28 -38.96
CA GLU A 482 -6.15 5.12 -40.16
C GLU A 482 -5.34 6.40 -39.92
N ALA A 483 -5.41 6.95 -38.70
CA ALA A 483 -4.61 8.09 -38.25
C ALA A 483 -3.18 7.74 -37.78
N ALA A 484 -2.72 6.50 -38.00
CA ALA A 484 -1.43 5.98 -37.53
C ALA A 484 -1.20 6.11 -36.02
N GLN A 485 -2.27 6.14 -35.22
CA GLN A 485 -2.20 6.13 -33.77
C GLN A 485 -2.12 4.70 -33.25
N HIS A 486 -1.28 4.46 -32.24
CA HIS A 486 -1.22 3.15 -31.60
C HIS A 486 -2.42 2.95 -30.68
N VAL A 487 -3.30 2.02 -31.06
CA VAL A 487 -4.39 1.52 -30.22
C VAL A 487 -4.21 0.03 -30.00
N SER A 488 -4.18 -0.39 -28.74
CA SER A 488 -4.13 -1.80 -28.33
C SER A 488 -5.54 -2.34 -28.05
N GLN A 489 -5.76 -3.65 -28.19
CA GLN A 489 -6.98 -4.31 -27.71
C GLN A 489 -7.23 -4.09 -26.20
N THR A 490 -6.19 -3.80 -25.42
CA THR A 490 -6.28 -3.52 -23.98
C THR A 490 -6.41 -2.02 -23.65
N SER A 491 -6.82 -1.19 -24.61
CA SER A 491 -6.89 0.27 -24.41
C SER A 491 -7.97 0.67 -23.40
N LEU A 492 -7.61 1.61 -22.52
CA LEU A 492 -8.49 2.14 -21.48
C LEU A 492 -9.22 3.39 -21.98
N ASN A 493 -10.44 3.61 -21.48
CA ASN A 493 -11.15 4.90 -21.55
C ASN A 493 -11.40 5.48 -22.98
N LEU A 494 -11.52 4.65 -24.01
CA LEU A 494 -11.72 5.11 -25.40
C LEU A 494 -13.12 5.65 -25.67
N LEU A 495 -14.16 5.10 -25.05
CA LEU A 495 -15.55 5.47 -25.29
C LEU A 495 -15.95 6.69 -24.47
N SER A 496 -16.54 7.70 -25.12
CA SER A 496 -17.28 8.75 -24.40
C SER A 496 -18.59 8.17 -23.86
N ILE A 497 -18.95 8.54 -22.64
CA ILE A 497 -20.24 8.14 -22.03
C ILE A 497 -21.21 9.31 -21.89
N VAL A 498 -20.72 10.55 -21.95
CA VAL A 498 -21.49 11.78 -21.64
C VAL A 498 -22.79 11.90 -22.45
N HIS A 499 -22.74 11.53 -23.72
CA HIS A 499 -23.88 11.65 -24.64
C HIS A 499 -24.82 10.44 -24.65
N HIS A 500 -24.57 9.43 -23.81
CA HIS A 500 -25.30 8.15 -23.83
C HIS A 500 -26.21 7.96 -22.60
N ARG A 501 -26.65 9.03 -21.93
CA ARG A 501 -27.46 8.95 -20.69
C ARG A 501 -28.62 7.96 -20.77
N LYS A 502 -29.46 8.10 -21.80
CA LYS A 502 -30.63 7.22 -21.95
C LYS A 502 -30.21 5.75 -22.06
N HIS A 503 -29.23 5.46 -22.91
CA HIS A 503 -28.68 4.12 -23.09
C HIS A 503 -28.18 3.49 -21.78
N TYR A 504 -27.37 4.23 -21.01
CA TYR A 504 -26.80 3.73 -19.76
C TYR A 504 -27.86 3.57 -18.67
N THR A 505 -28.80 4.52 -18.56
CA THR A 505 -29.89 4.42 -17.57
C THR A 505 -30.88 3.31 -17.91
N ASP A 506 -31.13 3.04 -19.18
CA ASP A 506 -31.96 1.91 -19.61
C ASP A 506 -31.27 0.57 -19.31
N ILE A 507 -29.96 0.44 -19.57
CA ILE A 507 -29.17 -0.75 -19.17
C ILE A 507 -29.18 -0.92 -17.64
N TYR A 508 -29.01 0.15 -16.88
CA TYR A 508 -29.06 0.11 -15.41
C TYR A 508 -30.41 -0.39 -14.89
N ARG A 509 -31.52 0.15 -15.43
CA ARG A 509 -32.88 -0.30 -15.07
C ARG A 509 -33.11 -1.77 -15.42
N ASN A 510 -32.70 -2.17 -16.62
CA ASN A 510 -32.85 -3.54 -17.10
C ASN A 510 -32.07 -4.52 -16.23
N HIS A 511 -30.81 -4.20 -15.88
CA HIS A 511 -29.99 -5.00 -14.97
C HIS A 511 -30.68 -5.25 -13.63
N THR A 512 -31.17 -4.18 -12.99
CA THR A 512 -31.90 -4.29 -11.73
C THR A 512 -33.17 -5.13 -11.90
N ALA A 513 -33.95 -4.90 -12.95
CA ALA A 513 -35.19 -5.64 -13.21
C ALA A 513 -34.93 -7.14 -13.48
N GLU A 514 -33.88 -7.48 -14.24
CA GLU A 514 -33.50 -8.85 -14.55
C GLU A 514 -33.09 -9.63 -13.30
N ILE A 515 -32.26 -9.04 -12.44
CA ILE A 515 -31.84 -9.69 -11.19
C ILE A 515 -33.04 -9.89 -10.25
N LEU A 516 -33.88 -8.86 -10.08
CA LEU A 516 -35.08 -8.98 -9.26
C LEU A 516 -36.02 -10.05 -9.80
N LYS A 517 -36.19 -10.13 -11.12
CA LYS A 517 -36.98 -11.18 -11.77
C LYS A 517 -36.38 -12.56 -11.52
N TYR A 518 -35.07 -12.73 -11.68
CA TYR A 518 -34.37 -14.00 -11.47
C TYR A 518 -34.55 -14.51 -10.03
N PHE A 519 -34.31 -13.66 -9.04
CA PHE A 519 -34.42 -14.04 -7.62
C PHE A 519 -35.84 -14.01 -7.06
N SER A 520 -36.86 -13.68 -7.87
CA SER A 520 -38.27 -13.75 -7.43
C SER A 520 -38.68 -15.16 -6.99
N ALA A 521 -38.05 -16.20 -7.56
CA ALA A 521 -38.23 -17.59 -7.15
C ALA A 521 -37.47 -17.97 -5.86
N GLU A 522 -36.45 -17.19 -5.47
CA GLU A 522 -35.56 -17.46 -4.33
C GLU A 522 -35.32 -16.19 -3.49
N PRO A 523 -36.38 -15.57 -2.91
CA PRO A 523 -36.31 -14.24 -2.30
C PRO A 523 -35.41 -14.17 -1.06
N THR A 524 -35.13 -15.30 -0.42
CA THR A 524 -34.24 -15.39 0.75
C THR A 524 -32.76 -15.28 0.38
N ARG A 525 -32.41 -15.32 -0.91
CA ARG A 525 -31.01 -15.24 -1.38
C ARG A 525 -30.59 -13.85 -1.82
N LEU A 526 -31.54 -12.94 -2.09
CA LEU A 526 -31.23 -11.58 -2.54
C LEU A 526 -31.68 -10.55 -1.51
N PHE A 527 -30.73 -9.74 -1.04
CA PHE A 527 -31.04 -8.47 -0.41
C PHE A 527 -31.18 -7.39 -1.47
N TYR A 528 -32.29 -6.66 -1.41
CA TYR A 528 -32.52 -5.48 -2.23
C TYR A 528 -32.77 -4.26 -1.35
N GLY A 529 -32.09 -3.15 -1.65
CA GLY A 529 -32.24 -1.91 -0.89
C GLY A 529 -31.94 -0.66 -1.72
N LYS A 530 -32.56 0.47 -1.35
CA LYS A 530 -32.27 1.77 -1.97
C LYS A 530 -31.08 2.41 -1.26
N LEU A 531 -30.05 2.82 -1.99
CA LEU A 531 -28.84 3.41 -1.41
C LEU A 531 -29.14 4.67 -0.56
N ALA A 532 -30.15 5.45 -0.96
CA ALA A 532 -30.54 6.68 -0.27
C ALA A 532 -31.30 6.44 1.06
N ASP A 533 -31.73 5.22 1.33
CA ASP A 533 -32.46 4.88 2.56
C ASP A 533 -31.47 4.56 3.70
N THR A 534 -31.58 5.30 4.80
CA THR A 534 -30.74 5.13 6.00
C THR A 534 -30.94 3.76 6.67
N LYS A 535 -32.05 3.07 6.39
CA LYS A 535 -32.33 1.73 6.91
C LYS A 535 -31.74 0.60 6.07
N THR A 536 -31.17 0.90 4.88
CA THR A 536 -30.62 -0.11 3.97
C THR A 536 -29.52 -0.93 4.61
N PHE A 537 -28.49 -0.28 5.18
CA PHE A 537 -27.37 -0.99 5.82
C PHE A 537 -27.77 -1.79 7.08
N PRO A 538 -28.58 -1.25 8.01
CA PRO A 538 -29.12 -2.04 9.12
C PRO A 538 -29.95 -3.25 8.66
N SER A 539 -30.79 -3.09 7.64
CA SER A 539 -31.63 -4.19 7.11
C SER A 539 -30.78 -5.25 6.41
N MET A 540 -29.71 -4.82 5.72
CA MET A 540 -28.72 -5.73 5.13
C MET A 540 -28.05 -6.58 6.20
N MET A 541 -27.63 -6.01 7.34
CA MET A 541 -27.03 -6.77 8.44
C MET A 541 -27.98 -7.84 8.98
N LYS A 542 -29.26 -7.49 9.16
CA LYS A 542 -30.31 -8.44 9.56
C LYS A 542 -30.47 -9.57 8.54
N PHE A 543 -30.51 -9.25 7.25
CA PHE A 543 -30.56 -10.24 6.18
C PHE A 543 -29.34 -11.18 6.21
N LEU A 544 -28.15 -10.63 6.44
CA LEU A 544 -26.91 -11.40 6.52
C LEU A 544 -26.77 -12.22 7.81
N GLY A 545 -27.60 -11.95 8.83
CA GLY A 545 -27.46 -12.55 10.16
C GLY A 545 -26.21 -12.08 10.90
N LEU A 546 -25.68 -10.91 10.54
CA LEU A 546 -24.49 -10.32 11.15
C LEU A 546 -24.91 -9.38 12.29
N LYS A 547 -24.16 -9.39 13.39
CA LYS A 547 -24.36 -8.43 14.48
C LYS A 547 -23.81 -7.07 14.05
N GLN A 548 -24.63 -6.03 14.19
CA GLN A 548 -24.19 -4.65 13.98
C GLN A 548 -23.31 -4.21 15.15
N ASP A 549 -22.12 -3.70 14.85
CA ASP A 549 -21.28 -3.01 15.84
C ASP A 549 -21.72 -1.53 15.89
N PRO A 550 -22.25 -1.04 17.03
CA PRO A 550 -22.72 0.34 17.16
C PRO A 550 -21.60 1.38 17.05
N SER A 551 -20.32 1.00 17.11
CA SER A 551 -19.18 1.90 16.95
C SER A 551 -18.79 2.18 15.49
N VAL A 552 -19.36 1.43 14.52
CA VAL A 552 -19.08 1.63 13.10
C VAL A 552 -20.12 2.59 12.52
N GLU A 553 -19.69 3.69 11.91
CA GLU A 553 -20.59 4.71 11.33
C GLU A 553 -21.20 4.25 10.00
N ILE A 554 -22.53 4.25 9.92
CA ILE A 554 -23.27 3.82 8.72
C ILE A 554 -22.83 4.68 7.52
N PRO A 555 -22.52 4.07 6.35
CA PRO A 555 -22.15 4.84 5.17
C PRO A 555 -23.32 5.75 4.74
N HIS A 556 -23.21 7.05 4.99
CA HIS A 556 -24.23 8.00 4.59
C HIS A 556 -24.07 8.39 3.12
N SER A 557 -25.10 8.15 2.31
CA SER A 557 -25.24 8.85 1.04
C SER A 557 -25.61 10.31 1.34
N ASN A 558 -24.78 11.27 0.92
CA ASN A 558 -24.98 12.74 0.97
C ASN A 558 -24.36 13.47 2.18
N LYS A 559 -23.05 13.74 2.12
CA LYS A 559 -22.54 15.06 2.54
C LYS A 559 -22.16 15.83 1.27
N ARG A 560 -23.06 16.68 0.78
CA ARG A 560 -22.69 17.73 -0.20
C ARG A 560 -21.86 18.75 0.56
N THR A 561 -20.55 18.85 0.30
CA THR A 561 -19.74 19.93 0.86
C THR A 561 -19.93 21.20 0.03
N ALA A 562 -19.91 22.38 0.66
CA ALA A 562 -20.02 23.68 -0.03
C ALA A 562 -18.94 23.89 -1.11
N ALA A 563 -17.80 23.20 -1.00
CA ALA A 563 -16.78 23.12 -2.05
C ALA A 563 -17.30 22.46 -3.34
N MET A 564 -18.21 21.49 -3.22
CA MET A 564 -18.84 20.79 -4.35
C MET A 564 -19.84 21.68 -5.10
N GLU A 565 -20.55 22.60 -4.43
CA GLU A 565 -21.41 23.58 -5.12
C GLU A 565 -20.61 24.55 -5.98
N LYS A 566 -19.44 24.97 -5.49
CA LYS A 566 -18.53 25.86 -6.23
C LYS A 566 -17.94 25.17 -7.46
N GLN A 567 -17.65 23.86 -7.37
CA GLN A 567 -17.17 23.05 -8.48
C GLN A 567 -18.28 22.73 -9.49
N PHE A 568 -19.52 22.50 -9.02
CA PHE A 568 -20.71 22.30 -9.86
C PHE A 568 -21.06 23.56 -10.66
N GLY A 569 -20.99 24.74 -10.04
CA GLY A 569 -21.18 26.02 -10.71
C GLY A 569 -20.13 26.31 -11.79
N ASN A 570 -18.89 25.84 -11.62
CA ASN A 570 -17.83 26.03 -12.60
C ASN A 570 -17.88 25.02 -13.76
N ALA A 571 -18.20 23.75 -13.50
CA ALA A 571 -18.31 22.72 -14.53
C ALA A 571 -19.54 22.93 -15.44
N VAL A 572 -20.67 23.37 -14.88
CA VAL A 572 -21.88 23.70 -15.66
C VAL A 572 -21.69 24.95 -16.52
N LYS A 573 -20.81 25.88 -16.11
CA LYS A 573 -20.44 27.07 -16.90
C LYS A 573 -19.51 26.75 -18.08
N GLN A 574 -18.71 25.70 -18.01
CA GLN A 574 -17.83 25.27 -19.11
C GLN A 574 -18.52 24.39 -20.16
N LEU A 575 -19.75 23.93 -19.89
CA LEU A 575 -20.50 23.01 -20.76
C LEU A 575 -21.73 23.63 -21.42
N ARG A 576 -21.92 24.95 -21.33
CA ARG A 576 -22.91 25.65 -22.16
C ARG A 576 -22.26 26.00 -23.51
N PRO A 577 -22.87 25.64 -24.65
CA PRO A 577 -22.37 26.09 -25.93
C PRO A 577 -22.57 27.61 -26.03
N SER A 578 -21.59 28.28 -26.65
CA SER A 578 -21.75 29.63 -27.20
C SER A 578 -22.84 29.66 -28.26
#